data_AF-A0A383VYX8-F1
#
_entry.id   AF-A0A383VYX8-F1
#
_cell.length_a   1.000
_cell.length_b   1.000
_cell.length_c   1.000
_cell.angle_alpha   90.00
_cell.angle_beta   90.00
_cell.angle_gamma   90.00
#
_symmetry.space_group_name_H-M   'P 1'
#
loop_
_entity.id
_entity.type
_entity.pdbx_description
1 polymer ?
#
loop_
_entity_poly.entity_id
_entity_poly.type
_entity_poly.pdbx_seq_one_letter_code
_entity_poly.pdbx_strand_id
1 'polypeptide(L)'
;MPYRVQPGEAIKRLTQELQVKQETVAHLEQEKEQLIHRQLLLNAVLDAFSSVFGGNASAEEQQLLLQLGGLNIQQGSSSSSCISCSASFAPDVSAVPPAVCSPQHEQLEDLHSAGQGQFQPSAHSMIAPEHDPLRPVMRLLPQPPLAADLITLQQLQQDHQHTVSTLAANINLLEQQQQQDAGTPMSSTTPSSSSGVDEAAAPAIAAAAIAALLSIQCALRGYWAQLNALLQGGREQLTHAFIISNVLTGEQLEQHHPPLYQAAAQQLVLSSRQQQRIVTALRFFRQLTEPAVLARQQLQQQLQDQPLTTGDAAASEAPPAAAATPQGGMSDDTAAPPAAAAGGLRGVLPEPCRPQQAVLQQQAREWGLQQQRQQQLSQLQLLLRKEAVLKHCASSCIQGCLTWKQMAQFALACYPWVASPIALAQAVEALVAEQKQAASGSE
;
A
#
# COMPACT_ATOMS: atom_id res chain seq x y z
N MET A 1 -14.04 58.03 -48.51
CA MET A 1 -14.72 56.73 -48.32
C MET A 1 -14.78 56.43 -46.82
N PRO A 2 -15.90 56.69 -46.13
CA PRO A 2 -16.03 56.34 -44.72
C PRO A 2 -16.24 54.83 -44.58
N TYR A 3 -15.30 54.13 -43.94
CA TYR A 3 -15.45 52.73 -43.57
C TYR A 3 -16.53 52.61 -42.48
N ARG A 4 -17.73 52.16 -42.84
CA ARG A 4 -18.72 51.66 -41.88
C ARG A 4 -18.23 50.31 -41.35
N VAL A 5 -17.50 50.33 -40.25
CA VAL A 5 -17.28 49.11 -39.46
C VAL A 5 -18.64 48.74 -38.86
N GLN A 6 -19.15 47.54 -39.12
CA GLN A 6 -20.37 47.05 -38.48
C GLN A 6 -20.05 46.61 -37.04
N PRO A 7 -20.45 47.37 -36.00
CA PRO A 7 -20.07 47.06 -34.62
C PRO A 7 -20.65 45.72 -34.11
N GLY A 8 -21.72 45.22 -34.73
CA GLY A 8 -22.40 44.00 -34.30
C GLY A 8 -21.57 42.72 -34.47
N GLU A 9 -20.76 42.61 -35.52
CA GLU A 9 -19.94 41.41 -35.75
C GLU A 9 -18.74 41.35 -34.81
N ALA A 10 -18.10 42.50 -34.57
CA ALA A 10 -16.99 42.60 -33.63
C ALA A 10 -17.41 42.26 -32.19
N ILE A 11 -18.58 42.74 -31.75
CA ILE A 11 -19.11 42.42 -30.42
C ILE A 11 -19.40 40.92 -30.29
N LYS A 12 -20.07 40.31 -31.28
CA LYS A 12 -20.34 38.85 -31.28
C LYS A 12 -19.06 38.03 -31.18
N ARG A 13 -18.02 38.41 -31.94
CA ARG A 13 -16.71 37.74 -31.91
C ARG A 13 -16.06 37.86 -30.54
N LEU A 14 -16.05 39.05 -29.94
CA LEU A 14 -15.49 39.27 -28.60
C LEU A 14 -16.26 38.53 -27.51
N THR A 15 -17.59 38.47 -27.60
CA THR A 15 -18.41 37.68 -26.65
C THR A 15 -18.10 36.19 -26.74
N GLN A 16 -17.99 35.65 -27.96
CA GLN A 16 -17.62 34.25 -28.16
C GLN A 16 -16.21 33.97 -27.66
N GLU A 17 -15.24 34.85 -27.94
CA GLU A 17 -13.88 34.72 -27.44
C GLU A 17 -13.81 34.78 -25.92
N LEU A 18 -14.56 35.70 -25.29
CA LEU A 18 -14.65 35.81 -23.84
C LEU A 18 -15.25 34.54 -23.21
N GLN A 19 -16.30 33.96 -23.82
CA GLN A 19 -16.89 32.71 -23.35
C GLN A 19 -15.88 31.55 -23.43
N VAL A 20 -15.19 31.39 -24.56
CA VAL A 20 -14.14 30.37 -24.72
C VAL A 20 -13.03 30.56 -23.70
N LYS A 21 -12.63 31.81 -23.42
CA LYS A 21 -11.63 32.11 -22.39
C LYS A 21 -12.12 31.77 -20.98
N GLN A 22 -13.39 32.04 -20.66
CA GLN A 22 -13.98 31.66 -19.38
C GLN A 22 -14.01 30.13 -19.18
N GLU A 23 -14.43 29.39 -20.19
CA GLU A 23 -14.41 27.92 -20.18
C GLU A 23 -12.98 27.39 -20.04
N THR A 24 -12.01 27.99 -20.74
CA THR A 24 -10.58 27.65 -20.61
C THR A 24 -10.05 27.91 -19.21
N VAL A 25 -10.40 29.06 -18.59
CA VAL A 25 -9.97 29.39 -17.22
C VAL A 25 -10.56 28.40 -16.22
N ALA A 26 -11.85 28.09 -16.32
CA ALA A 26 -12.50 27.09 -15.46
C ALA A 26 -11.84 25.71 -15.59
N HIS A 27 -11.49 25.29 -16.81
CA HIS A 27 -10.74 24.05 -17.05
C HIS A 27 -9.35 24.07 -16.40
N LEU A 28 -8.58 25.15 -16.58
CA LEU A 28 -7.25 25.29 -15.99
C LEU A 28 -7.29 25.35 -14.46
N GLU A 29 -8.31 25.99 -13.87
CA GLU A 29 -8.52 25.98 -12.42
C GLU A 29 -8.78 24.57 -11.90
N GLN A 30 -9.62 23.79 -12.60
CA GLN A 30 -9.85 22.40 -12.28
C GLN A 30 -8.56 21.55 -12.40
N GLU A 31 -7.75 21.74 -13.45
CA GLU A 31 -6.47 21.05 -13.60
C GLU A 31 -5.49 21.42 -12.49
N LYS A 32 -5.41 22.71 -12.13
CA LYS A 32 -4.58 23.18 -11.02
C LYS A 32 -4.98 22.52 -9.70
N GLU A 33 -6.27 22.45 -9.38
CA GLU A 33 -6.75 21.77 -8.18
C GLU A 33 -6.39 20.27 -8.18
N GLN A 34 -6.50 19.60 -9.32
CA GLN A 34 -6.08 18.20 -9.47
C GLN A 34 -4.58 18.01 -9.26
N LEU A 35 -3.75 18.92 -9.79
CA LEU A 35 -2.29 18.88 -9.60
C LEU A 35 -1.90 19.13 -8.15
N ILE A 36 -2.50 20.13 -7.49
CA ILE A 36 -2.29 20.39 -6.06
C ILE A 36 -2.66 19.15 -5.24
N HIS A 37 -3.80 18.53 -5.53
CA HIS A 37 -4.22 17.32 -4.84
C HIS A 37 -3.22 16.16 -5.04
N ARG A 38 -2.74 15.95 -6.27
CA ARG A 38 -1.71 14.94 -6.56
C ARG A 38 -0.40 15.21 -5.83
N GLN A 39 0.06 16.46 -5.79
CA GLN A 39 1.27 16.84 -5.06
C GLN A 39 1.13 16.55 -3.57
N LEU A 40 -0.02 16.89 -2.97
CA LEU A 40 -0.30 16.59 -1.55
C LEU A 40 -0.28 15.09 -1.29
N LEU A 41 -0.92 14.30 -2.17
CA LEU A 41 -0.89 12.84 -2.08
C LEU A 41 0.54 12.29 -2.16
N LEU A 42 1.33 12.80 -3.10
CA LEU A 42 2.71 12.37 -3.30
C LEU A 42 3.58 12.70 -2.09
N ASN A 43 3.46 13.92 -1.54
CA ASN A 43 4.18 14.32 -0.33
C ASN A 43 3.84 13.41 0.86
N ALA A 44 2.56 13.15 1.11
CA ALA A 44 2.14 12.26 2.18
C ALA A 44 2.59 10.81 1.97
N VAL A 45 2.64 10.33 0.72
CA VAL A 45 3.24 9.03 0.39
C VAL A 45 4.74 9.04 0.71
N LEU A 46 5.48 10.08 0.32
CA LEU A 46 6.91 10.21 0.63
C LEU A 46 7.17 10.27 2.14
N ASP A 47 6.31 10.92 2.90
CA ASP A 47 6.38 10.92 4.37
C ASP A 47 6.11 9.52 4.95
N ALA A 48 5.14 8.79 4.39
CA ALA A 48 4.88 7.40 4.76
C ALA A 48 6.07 6.48 4.48
N PHE A 49 6.69 6.65 3.32
CA PHE A 49 7.95 5.99 3.00
C PHE A 49 9.05 6.36 4.01
N SER A 50 9.22 7.65 4.29
CA SER A 50 10.24 8.11 5.22
C SER A 50 10.03 7.56 6.64
N SER A 51 8.78 7.41 7.09
CA SER A 51 8.45 6.79 8.37
C SER A 51 8.71 5.28 8.40
N VAL A 52 8.32 4.55 7.36
CA VAL A 52 8.48 3.08 7.32
C VAL A 52 9.95 2.67 7.13
N PHE A 53 10.71 3.45 6.36
CA PHE A 53 12.10 3.13 6.01
C PHE A 53 13.12 3.88 6.90
N GLY A 54 12.82 5.08 7.40
CA GLY A 54 13.79 6.01 7.99
C GLY A 54 14.55 5.54 9.22
N GLY A 55 14.07 4.51 9.93
CA GLY A 55 14.79 3.92 11.08
C GLY A 55 15.89 2.92 10.70
N ASN A 56 15.75 2.23 9.56
CA ASN A 56 16.59 1.09 9.18
C ASN A 56 16.94 1.05 7.68
N ALA A 57 16.76 2.18 6.97
CA ALA A 57 16.89 2.19 5.52
C ALA A 57 18.33 1.86 5.10
N SER A 58 18.51 0.86 4.24
CA SER A 58 19.80 0.63 3.61
C SER A 58 20.19 1.85 2.74
N ALA A 59 21.49 2.06 2.49
CA ALA A 59 21.94 3.14 1.61
C ALA A 59 21.28 3.08 0.22
N GLU A 60 20.98 1.87 -0.27
CA GLU A 60 20.24 1.63 -1.51
C GLU A 60 18.78 2.08 -1.42
N GLU A 61 18.12 1.83 -0.29
CA GLU A 61 16.75 2.29 -0.04
C GLU A 61 16.67 3.82 -0.02
N GLN A 62 17.62 4.49 0.63
CA GLN A 62 17.72 5.95 0.65
C GLN A 62 17.95 6.53 -0.76
N GLN A 63 18.82 5.89 -1.55
CA GLN A 63 19.09 6.32 -2.93
C GLN A 63 17.86 6.15 -3.84
N LEU A 64 17.06 5.10 -3.62
CA LEU A 64 15.81 4.89 -4.34
C LEU A 64 14.70 5.88 -3.91
N LEU A 65 14.64 6.26 -2.62
CA LEU A 65 13.75 7.34 -2.16
C LEU A 65 14.10 8.66 -2.84
N LEU A 66 15.40 8.95 -3.00
CA LEU A 66 15.87 10.12 -3.75
C LEU A 66 15.48 10.07 -5.23
N GLN A 67 15.46 8.89 -5.87
CA GLN A 67 14.99 8.75 -7.26
C GLN A 67 13.49 9.01 -7.40
N LEU A 68 12.67 8.55 -6.44
CA LEU A 68 11.24 8.86 -6.40
C LEU A 68 10.97 10.36 -6.16
N GLY A 69 11.77 11.00 -5.29
CA GLY A 69 11.75 12.45 -5.14
C GLY A 69 12.19 13.20 -6.41
N GLY A 70 13.15 12.64 -7.16
CA GLY A 70 13.68 13.21 -8.40
C GLY A 70 12.67 13.26 -9.56
N LEU A 71 11.75 12.30 -9.64
CA LEU A 71 10.64 12.33 -10.62
C LEU A 71 9.73 13.56 -10.42
N ASN A 72 9.69 14.13 -9.21
CA ASN A 72 8.90 15.32 -8.91
C ASN A 72 9.57 16.62 -9.42
N ILE A 73 10.90 16.63 -9.54
CA ILE A 73 11.67 17.83 -9.92
C ILE A 73 11.66 18.04 -11.44
N GLN A 74 11.57 16.97 -12.24
CA GLN A 74 11.54 17.08 -13.69
C GLN A 74 10.22 17.64 -14.26
N GLN A 75 9.10 17.59 -13.51
CA GLN A 75 7.84 18.22 -13.93
C GLN A 75 7.67 19.67 -13.44
N GLY A 76 8.53 20.15 -12.54
CA GLY A 76 8.31 21.41 -11.81
C GLY A 76 9.50 22.38 -11.80
N SER A 77 10.41 22.31 -12.77
CA SER A 77 11.53 23.26 -12.86
C SER A 77 11.07 24.66 -13.31
N SER A 78 10.31 25.33 -12.46
CA SER A 78 10.13 26.78 -12.36
C SER A 78 9.43 27.08 -11.02
N SER A 79 10.22 27.49 -10.03
CA SER A 79 9.86 28.16 -8.77
C SER A 79 9.74 27.34 -7.46
N SER A 80 10.55 27.82 -6.50
CA SER A 80 10.38 27.78 -5.04
C SER A 80 10.87 26.56 -4.26
N SER A 81 12.07 26.73 -3.72
CA SER A 81 12.71 25.95 -2.66
C SER A 81 12.16 26.29 -1.28
N CYS A 82 11.66 25.29 -0.52
CA CYS A 82 11.60 25.38 0.95
C CYS A 82 11.49 24.00 1.66
N ILE A 83 12.41 23.83 2.62
CA ILE A 83 12.28 23.17 3.94
C ILE A 83 12.53 21.65 4.01
N SER A 84 13.61 21.32 4.73
CA SER A 84 13.85 20.04 5.39
C SER A 84 14.08 20.33 6.88
N CYS A 85 13.24 19.78 7.77
CA CYS A 85 13.47 19.76 9.21
C CYS A 85 13.43 18.31 9.66
N SER A 86 14.60 17.73 9.95
CA SER A 86 14.70 16.41 10.58
C SER A 86 15.05 16.60 12.05
N ALA A 87 14.12 16.24 12.94
CA ALA A 87 14.36 16.21 14.39
C ALA A 87 14.97 14.85 14.78
N SER A 88 16.10 14.89 15.49
CA SER A 88 16.82 13.72 15.99
C SER A 88 16.27 13.32 17.36
N PHE A 89 15.84 12.06 17.53
CA PHE A 89 15.47 11.48 18.83
C PHE A 89 16.44 10.34 19.20
N ALA A 90 16.93 10.37 20.43
CA ALA A 90 17.75 9.32 21.04
C ALA A 90 16.86 8.37 21.87
N PRO A 91 17.14 7.05 21.93
CA PRO A 91 16.38 6.15 22.78
C PRO A 91 17.07 5.96 24.14
N ASP A 92 16.31 6.10 25.22
CA ASP A 92 16.66 5.59 26.54
C ASP A 92 15.61 4.53 26.93
N VAL A 93 16.07 3.31 27.23
CA VAL A 93 15.22 2.11 27.32
C VAL A 93 15.16 1.64 28.78
N SER A 94 13.95 1.64 29.35
CA SER A 94 13.66 0.86 30.56
C SER A 94 12.27 0.21 30.44
N ALA A 95 12.23 -1.10 30.61
CA ALA A 95 11.10 -1.97 30.29
C ALA A 95 10.05 -2.03 31.41
N VAL A 96 8.76 -1.91 31.05
CA VAL A 96 7.59 -2.10 31.90
C VAL A 96 6.60 -3.05 31.16
N PRO A 97 5.93 -4.00 31.86
CA PRO A 97 5.05 -4.99 31.24
C PRO A 97 3.72 -4.40 30.71
N PRO A 98 2.98 -5.13 29.83
CA PRO A 98 1.87 -4.55 29.09
C PRO A 98 0.61 -4.44 29.96
N ALA A 99 0.25 -3.19 30.27
CA ALA A 99 -1.10 -2.86 30.71
C ALA A 99 -2.02 -2.77 29.49
N VAL A 100 -3.23 -3.31 29.63
CA VAL A 100 -4.36 -3.10 28.70
C VAL A 100 -4.47 -1.61 28.42
N CYS A 101 -4.27 -1.21 27.17
CA CYS A 101 -4.33 0.18 26.72
C CYS A 101 -5.64 0.85 27.15
N SER A 102 -5.56 1.76 28.11
CA SER A 102 -6.52 2.86 28.22
C SER A 102 -6.08 3.95 27.24
N PRO A 103 -6.76 4.16 26.10
CA PRO A 103 -6.43 5.25 25.19
C PRO A 103 -7.03 6.54 25.76
N GLN A 104 -6.44 7.11 26.82
CA GLN A 104 -7.06 8.24 27.52
C GLN A 104 -6.28 9.55 27.51
N HIS A 105 -4.98 9.59 27.15
CA HIS A 105 -4.23 10.85 27.27
C HIS A 105 -4.02 11.60 25.93
N GLU A 106 -3.53 10.97 24.87
CA GLU A 106 -3.30 11.67 23.58
C GLU A 106 -4.58 11.88 22.75
N GLN A 107 -5.63 11.08 22.96
CA GLN A 107 -6.90 11.25 22.21
C GLN A 107 -7.71 12.47 22.65
N LEU A 108 -7.48 12.97 23.87
CA LEU A 108 -8.17 14.13 24.43
C LEU A 108 -7.51 15.46 24.08
N GLU A 109 -6.22 15.48 23.73
CA GLU A 109 -5.52 16.73 23.40
C GLU A 109 -5.90 17.27 22.01
N ASP A 110 -6.29 16.42 21.07
CA ASP A 110 -6.80 16.82 19.75
C ASP A 110 -8.26 17.34 19.81
N LEU A 111 -9.03 16.92 20.82
CA LEU A 111 -10.34 17.51 21.15
C LEU A 111 -10.21 18.88 21.84
N HIS A 112 -9.09 19.13 22.53
CA HIS A 112 -8.86 20.38 23.26
C HIS A 112 -8.03 21.42 22.47
N SER A 113 -7.14 21.00 21.56
CA SER A 113 -6.27 21.92 20.80
C SER A 113 -6.97 22.58 19.60
N ALA A 114 -8.13 22.08 19.18
CA ALA A 114 -9.04 22.83 18.32
C ALA A 114 -9.81 23.84 19.19
N GLY A 115 -9.19 24.98 19.46
CA GLY A 115 -9.66 25.96 20.47
C GLY A 115 -11.16 26.27 20.41
N GLN A 116 -11.85 26.05 21.54
CA GLN A 116 -13.19 26.52 21.94
C GLN A 116 -14.38 26.41 20.95
N GLY A 117 -14.17 25.96 19.71
CA GLY A 117 -15.23 25.56 18.80
C GLY A 117 -15.65 24.14 19.13
N GLN A 118 -16.88 23.94 19.62
CA GLN A 118 -17.45 22.62 19.89
C GLN A 118 -17.37 21.75 18.62
N PHE A 119 -16.32 20.94 18.48
CA PHE A 119 -16.20 19.97 17.40
C PHE A 119 -17.08 18.77 17.77
N GLN A 120 -18.36 18.86 17.46
CA GLN A 120 -19.30 17.78 17.67
C GLN A 120 -19.17 16.79 16.50
N PRO A 121 -18.69 15.54 16.71
CA PRO A 121 -18.54 14.58 15.64
C PRO A 121 -19.92 14.26 15.07
N SER A 122 -20.20 14.72 13.86
CA SER A 122 -21.42 14.38 13.12
C SER A 122 -21.27 12.99 12.50
N ALA A 123 -22.38 12.25 12.40
CA ALA A 123 -22.44 10.98 11.66
C ALA A 123 -22.04 11.13 10.18
N HIS A 124 -22.10 12.36 9.65
CA HIS A 124 -21.68 12.71 8.29
C HIS A 124 -20.22 13.18 8.20
N SER A 125 -19.49 13.19 9.32
CA SER A 125 -18.08 13.55 9.32
C SER A 125 -17.25 12.48 8.60
N MET A 126 -16.56 12.92 7.56
CA MET A 126 -15.61 12.11 6.81
C MET A 126 -14.43 11.72 7.70
N ILE A 127 -13.88 10.50 7.51
CA ILE A 127 -12.70 10.03 8.25
C ILE A 127 -11.53 10.99 8.10
N ALA A 128 -11.37 11.53 6.89
CA ALA A 128 -10.36 12.52 6.57
C ALA A 128 -11.02 13.82 6.07
N PRO A 129 -10.40 14.99 6.31
CA PRO A 129 -10.84 16.24 5.70
C PRO A 129 -10.93 16.13 4.17
N GLU A 130 -11.82 16.91 3.55
CA GLU A 130 -12.02 16.83 2.10
C GLU A 130 -10.73 17.10 1.29
N HIS A 131 -9.86 17.97 1.81
CA HIS A 131 -8.64 18.40 1.15
C HIS A 131 -7.41 17.52 1.45
N ASP A 132 -7.51 16.62 2.43
CA ASP A 132 -6.38 15.79 2.87
C ASP A 132 -6.85 14.38 3.24
N PRO A 133 -7.04 13.50 2.24
CA PRO A 133 -7.50 12.13 2.46
C PRO A 133 -6.45 11.23 3.12
N LEU A 134 -5.18 11.63 3.15
CA LEU A 134 -4.08 10.86 3.74
C LEU A 134 -3.75 11.26 5.17
N ARG A 135 -4.40 12.30 5.72
CA ARG A 135 -4.30 12.68 7.13
C ARG A 135 -4.38 11.51 8.12
N PRO A 136 -5.23 10.48 7.93
CA PRO A 136 -5.26 9.32 8.81
C PRO A 136 -3.95 8.55 8.83
N VAL A 137 -3.30 8.37 7.66
CA VAL A 137 -1.98 7.71 7.56
C VAL A 137 -0.94 8.50 8.33
N MET A 138 -0.88 9.81 8.07
CA MET A 138 0.09 10.70 8.70
C MET A 138 -0.02 10.74 10.23
N ARG A 139 -1.21 10.49 10.78
CA ARG A 139 -1.42 10.38 12.23
C ARG A 139 -1.08 9.02 12.82
N LEU A 140 -1.19 7.95 12.04
CA LEU A 140 -0.98 6.59 12.52
C LEU A 140 0.48 6.13 12.36
N LEU A 141 1.23 6.73 11.44
CA LEU A 141 2.65 6.44 11.23
C LEU A 141 3.59 6.78 12.40
N PRO A 142 3.42 7.89 13.15
CA PRO A 142 4.34 8.26 14.23
C PRO A 142 4.19 7.41 15.50
N GLN A 143 3.28 6.42 15.52
CA GLN A 143 3.07 5.64 16.72
C GLN A 143 4.31 4.80 17.06
N PRO A 144 4.65 4.67 18.36
CA PRO A 144 5.77 3.85 18.77
C PRO A 144 5.58 2.43 18.22
N PRO A 145 6.67 1.76 17.78
CA PRO A 145 6.57 0.42 17.26
C PRO A 145 5.95 -0.46 18.35
N LEU A 146 4.71 -0.89 18.13
CA LEU A 146 4.14 -2.00 18.89
C LEU A 146 5.08 -3.19 18.72
N ALA A 147 5.05 -4.14 19.65
CA ALA A 147 5.81 -5.40 19.55
C ALA A 147 5.27 -6.27 18.40
N ALA A 148 5.42 -5.80 17.16
CA ALA A 148 4.86 -6.35 15.94
C ALA A 148 5.38 -7.77 15.69
N ASP A 149 6.58 -8.07 16.18
CA ASP A 149 7.23 -9.38 16.09
C ASP A 149 6.44 -10.48 16.81
N LEU A 150 5.65 -10.13 17.83
CA LEU A 150 4.88 -11.09 18.63
C LEU A 150 3.46 -11.33 18.09
N ILE A 151 2.99 -10.50 17.16
CA ILE A 151 1.61 -10.58 16.66
C ILE A 151 1.47 -11.82 15.77
N THR A 152 0.57 -12.74 16.11
CA THR A 152 0.30 -13.91 15.28
C THR A 152 -0.89 -13.68 14.36
N LEU A 153 -1.04 -14.51 13.31
CA LEU A 153 -2.22 -14.46 12.44
C LEU A 153 -3.51 -14.70 13.25
N GLN A 154 -3.47 -15.66 14.18
CA GLN A 154 -4.58 -15.97 15.06
C GLN A 154 -4.95 -14.78 15.95
N GLN A 155 -3.96 -14.08 16.51
CA GLN A 155 -4.20 -12.88 17.31
C GLN A 155 -4.90 -11.80 16.48
N LEU A 156 -4.42 -11.54 15.25
CA LEU A 156 -5.06 -10.58 14.35
C LEU A 156 -6.51 -10.94 14.03
N GLN A 157 -6.80 -12.22 13.81
CA GLN A 157 -8.14 -12.70 13.56
C GLN A 157 -9.05 -12.50 14.78
N GLN A 158 -8.56 -12.77 15.99
CA GLN A 158 -9.30 -12.53 17.24
C GLN A 158 -9.58 -11.04 17.47
N ASP A 159 -8.56 -10.20 17.30
CA ASP A 159 -8.67 -8.75 17.45
C ASP A 159 -9.64 -8.16 16.41
N HIS A 160 -9.63 -8.68 15.19
CA HIS A 160 -10.58 -8.30 14.15
C HIS A 160 -12.01 -8.71 14.49
N GLN A 161 -12.24 -9.94 14.99
CA GLN A 161 -13.57 -10.35 15.44
C GLN A 161 -14.09 -9.45 16.56
N HIS A 162 -13.23 -9.10 17.53
CA HIS A 162 -13.58 -8.16 18.59
C HIS A 162 -13.93 -6.77 18.04
N THR A 163 -13.14 -6.28 17.07
CA THR A 163 -13.39 -5.02 16.37
C THR A 163 -14.75 -5.05 15.69
N VAL A 164 -15.04 -6.08 14.88
CA VAL A 164 -16.31 -6.23 14.16
C VAL A 164 -17.50 -6.31 15.11
N SER A 165 -17.38 -7.04 16.22
CA SER A 165 -18.41 -7.10 17.27
C SER A 165 -18.70 -5.71 17.86
N THR A 166 -17.64 -4.94 18.15
CA THR A 166 -17.75 -3.57 18.63
C THR A 166 -18.45 -2.67 17.60
N LEU A 167 -18.07 -2.79 16.32
CA LEU A 167 -18.70 -2.03 15.24
C LEU A 167 -20.19 -2.37 15.08
N ALA A 168 -20.55 -3.66 15.14
CA ALA A 168 -21.94 -4.12 15.03
C ALA A 168 -22.81 -3.52 16.14
N ALA A 169 -22.36 -3.59 17.40
CA ALA A 169 -23.10 -3.07 18.53
C ALA A 169 -23.36 -1.56 18.40
N ASN A 170 -22.35 -0.79 18.02
CA ASN A 170 -22.45 0.66 17.90
C ASN A 170 -23.24 1.10 16.65
N ILE A 171 -23.16 0.38 15.53
CA ILE A 171 -23.96 0.67 14.34
C ILE A 171 -25.44 0.43 14.60
N ASN A 172 -25.80 -0.68 15.26
CA ASN A 172 -27.19 -0.95 15.65
C ASN A 172 -27.75 0.16 16.55
N LEU A 173 -26.95 0.67 17.49
CA LEU A 173 -27.34 1.78 18.35
C LEU A 173 -27.61 3.06 17.55
N LEU A 174 -26.71 3.42 16.62
CA LEU A 174 -26.89 4.58 15.75
C LEU A 174 -28.12 4.45 14.83
N GLU A 175 -28.42 3.25 14.35
CA GLU A 175 -29.60 3.00 13.51
C GLU A 175 -30.90 3.08 14.31
N GLN A 176 -30.93 2.55 15.54
CA GLN A 176 -32.09 2.68 16.44
C GLN A 176 -32.39 4.15 16.76
N GLN A 177 -31.36 4.96 17.01
CA GLN A 177 -31.52 6.39 17.26
C GLN A 177 -32.05 7.14 16.03
N GLN A 178 -31.51 6.81 14.84
CA GLN A 178 -31.97 7.41 13.59
C GLN A 178 -33.46 7.09 13.30
N GLN A 179 -33.92 5.88 13.68
CA GLN A 179 -35.33 5.50 13.56
C GLN A 179 -36.23 6.26 14.55
N GLN A 180 -35.75 6.54 15.77
CA GLN A 180 -36.49 7.33 16.77
C GLN A 180 -36.66 8.78 16.32
N ASP A 181 -35.60 9.39 15.75
CA ASP A 181 -35.66 10.76 15.24
C ASP A 181 -36.63 10.90 14.04
N ALA A 182 -36.63 9.92 13.13
CA ALA A 182 -37.54 9.90 11.99
C ALA A 182 -39.01 9.60 12.39
N GLY A 183 -39.21 8.92 13.51
CA GLY A 183 -40.51 8.48 14.02
C GLY A 183 -41.27 9.51 14.84
N THR A 184 -40.77 10.75 14.97
CA THR A 184 -41.50 11.86 15.59
C THR A 184 -42.23 12.65 14.49
N PRO A 185 -43.44 12.22 14.07
CA PRO A 185 -44.16 12.95 13.04
C PRO A 185 -44.41 14.37 13.54
N MET A 186 -44.11 15.35 12.70
CA MET A 186 -44.57 16.73 12.87
C MET A 186 -46.10 16.78 12.73
N SER A 187 -46.83 16.16 13.66
CA SER A 187 -48.26 16.31 13.83
C SER A 187 -48.52 17.70 14.38
N SER A 188 -48.40 18.67 13.48
CA SER A 188 -48.98 19.99 13.57
C SER A 188 -50.49 19.84 13.73
N THR A 189 -51.01 19.97 14.95
CA THR A 189 -52.30 20.63 15.28
C THR A 189 -52.74 20.28 16.70
N THR A 190 -52.23 20.99 17.71
CA THR A 190 -53.01 21.71 18.74
C THR A 190 -52.09 22.16 19.88
N PRO A 191 -52.05 23.45 20.22
CA PRO A 191 -51.29 23.97 21.37
C PRO A 191 -52.03 23.63 22.66
N SER A 192 -51.88 22.39 23.12
CA SER A 192 -52.42 21.95 24.41
C SER A 192 -51.31 22.03 25.45
N SER A 193 -51.30 23.15 26.17
CA SER A 193 -50.47 23.42 27.34
C SER A 193 -50.64 22.34 28.42
N SER A 194 -49.73 21.36 28.50
CA SER A 194 -49.31 20.77 29.79
C SER A 194 -48.24 19.69 29.65
N SER A 195 -47.27 19.75 30.58
CA SER A 195 -46.28 18.73 30.98
C SER A 195 -44.92 18.75 30.25
N GLY A 196 -43.98 19.53 30.82
CA GLY A 196 -42.57 19.61 30.43
C GLY A 196 -41.72 18.46 30.98
N VAL A 197 -42.00 17.22 30.57
CA VAL A 197 -41.22 16.04 31.01
C VAL A 197 -40.28 15.50 29.92
N ASP A 198 -40.47 15.84 28.64
CA ASP A 198 -39.71 15.23 27.53
C ASP A 198 -38.50 16.02 27.02
N GLU A 199 -38.24 17.23 27.53
CA GLU A 199 -37.10 18.06 27.07
C GLU A 199 -35.72 17.47 27.49
N ALA A 200 -35.69 16.59 28.49
CA ALA A 200 -34.47 15.93 28.95
C ALA A 200 -34.04 14.70 28.12
N ALA A 201 -34.91 14.15 27.26
CA ALA A 201 -34.62 12.92 26.51
C ALA A 201 -33.73 13.17 25.27
N ALA A 202 -33.95 14.27 24.55
CA ALA A 202 -33.18 14.64 23.36
C ALA A 202 -31.66 14.75 23.58
N PRO A 203 -31.15 15.42 24.63
CA PRO A 203 -29.70 15.50 24.85
C PRO A 203 -29.08 14.13 25.20
N ALA A 204 -29.82 13.24 25.86
CA ALA A 204 -29.34 11.90 26.18
C ALA A 204 -29.17 11.03 24.92
N ILE A 205 -30.11 11.12 23.98
CA ILE A 205 -30.05 10.43 22.68
C ILE A 205 -28.83 10.92 21.89
N ALA A 206 -28.65 12.23 21.77
CA ALA A 206 -27.51 12.82 21.08
C ALA A 206 -26.16 12.43 21.71
N ALA A 207 -26.07 12.42 23.05
CA ALA A 207 -24.87 12.00 23.76
C ALA A 207 -24.52 10.52 23.50
N ALA A 208 -25.52 9.63 23.48
CA ALA A 208 -25.32 8.22 23.16
C ALA A 208 -24.89 8.01 21.69
N ALA A 209 -25.41 8.81 20.75
CA ALA A 209 -24.98 8.79 19.35
C ALA A 209 -23.49 9.14 19.21
N ILE A 210 -23.08 10.20 19.90
CA ILE A 210 -21.69 10.66 19.93
C ILE A 210 -20.79 9.58 20.54
N ALA A 211 -21.20 8.98 21.66
CA ALA A 211 -20.45 7.91 22.30
C ALA A 211 -20.26 6.70 21.37
N ALA A 212 -21.30 6.30 20.64
CA ALA A 212 -21.21 5.19 19.69
C ALA A 212 -20.30 5.51 18.50
N LEU A 213 -20.37 6.72 17.95
CA LEU A 213 -19.45 7.17 16.91
C LEU A 213 -17.99 7.19 17.39
N LEU A 214 -17.73 7.66 18.60
CA LEU A 214 -16.39 7.66 19.19
C LEU A 214 -15.88 6.22 19.41
N SER A 215 -16.75 5.31 19.85
CA SER A 215 -16.40 3.89 19.97
C SER A 215 -16.01 3.26 18.62
N ILE A 216 -16.78 3.55 17.55
CA ILE A 216 -16.45 3.14 16.18
C ILE A 216 -15.09 3.71 15.74
N GLN A 217 -14.84 4.99 16.00
CA GLN A 217 -13.57 5.65 15.65
C GLN A 217 -12.40 4.97 16.35
N CYS A 218 -12.50 4.73 17.65
CA CYS A 218 -11.45 4.08 18.44
C CYS A 218 -11.18 2.65 17.95
N ALA A 219 -12.23 1.87 17.70
CA ALA A 219 -12.10 0.50 17.20
C ALA A 219 -11.40 0.44 15.83
N LEU A 220 -11.83 1.26 14.87
CA LEU A 220 -11.22 1.33 13.54
C LEU A 220 -9.77 1.83 13.58
N ARG A 221 -9.48 2.87 14.38
CA ARG A 221 -8.12 3.38 14.54
C ARG A 221 -7.19 2.36 15.18
N GLY A 222 -7.64 1.64 16.21
CA GLY A 222 -6.87 0.56 16.83
C GLY A 222 -6.53 -0.54 15.84
N TYR A 223 -7.52 -0.97 15.06
CA TYR A 223 -7.33 -1.94 13.98
C TYR A 223 -6.30 -1.47 12.94
N TRP A 224 -6.39 -0.22 12.47
CA TRP A 224 -5.43 0.31 11.49
C TRP A 224 -4.04 0.49 12.08
N ALA A 225 -3.93 0.96 13.34
CA ALA A 225 -2.65 1.07 14.02
C ALA A 225 -1.92 -0.29 14.09
N GLN A 226 -2.66 -1.36 14.34
CA GLN A 226 -2.10 -2.72 14.35
C GLN A 226 -1.56 -3.14 12.98
N LEU A 227 -2.30 -2.88 11.89
CA LEU A 227 -1.81 -3.14 10.53
C LEU A 227 -0.58 -2.28 10.17
N ASN A 228 -0.55 -1.03 10.64
CA ASN A 228 0.59 -0.14 10.42
C ASN A 228 1.83 -0.63 11.13
N ALA A 229 1.69 -1.10 12.36
CA ALA A 229 2.79 -1.69 13.12
C ALA A 229 3.36 -2.93 12.42
N LEU A 230 2.52 -3.79 11.83
CA LEU A 230 2.99 -4.92 11.03
C LEU A 230 3.77 -4.49 9.79
N LEU A 231 3.30 -3.47 9.09
CA LEU A 231 3.97 -2.92 7.91
C LEU A 231 5.32 -2.30 8.27
N GLN A 232 5.38 -1.52 9.35
CA GLN A 232 6.62 -0.93 9.87
C GLN A 232 7.61 -2.01 10.31
N GLY A 233 7.13 -3.07 10.96
CA GLY A 233 7.92 -4.24 11.37
C GLY A 233 8.34 -5.18 10.23
N GLY A 234 8.07 -4.85 8.96
CA GLY A 234 8.43 -5.72 7.83
C GLY A 234 7.69 -7.07 7.83
N ARG A 235 6.46 -7.08 8.36
CA ARG A 235 5.58 -8.25 8.42
C ARG A 235 4.46 -8.14 7.39
N GLU A 236 4.79 -7.69 6.19
CA GLU A 236 3.84 -7.55 5.07
C GLU A 236 3.22 -8.89 4.67
N GLN A 237 3.95 -10.00 4.80
CA GLN A 237 3.43 -11.34 4.53
C GLN A 237 2.28 -11.70 5.48
N LEU A 238 2.42 -11.37 6.76
CA LEU A 238 1.36 -11.60 7.75
C LEU A 238 0.15 -10.70 7.47
N THR A 239 0.39 -9.44 7.12
CA THR A 239 -0.66 -8.50 6.73
C THR A 239 -1.44 -9.01 5.52
N HIS A 240 -0.74 -9.50 4.50
CA HIS A 240 -1.36 -10.07 3.31
C HIS A 240 -2.17 -11.34 3.63
N ALA A 241 -1.57 -12.29 4.36
CA ALA A 241 -2.23 -13.52 4.80
C ALA A 241 -3.50 -13.24 5.61
N PHE A 242 -3.47 -12.23 6.48
CA PHE A 242 -4.63 -11.80 7.23
C PHE A 242 -5.73 -11.22 6.35
N ILE A 243 -5.39 -10.30 5.43
CA ILE A 243 -6.36 -9.63 4.54
C ILE A 243 -7.13 -10.60 3.64
N ILE A 244 -6.51 -11.71 3.24
CA ILE A 244 -7.14 -12.74 2.40
C ILE A 244 -7.71 -13.92 3.21
N SER A 245 -7.66 -13.86 4.55
CA SER A 245 -8.17 -14.91 5.42
C SER A 245 -9.62 -14.69 5.82
N ASN A 246 -10.35 -15.79 5.94
CA ASN A 246 -11.61 -15.88 6.67
C ASN A 246 -11.29 -15.92 8.15
N VAL A 247 -11.71 -14.91 8.90
CA VAL A 247 -11.32 -14.79 10.32
C VAL A 247 -11.97 -15.83 11.23
N LEU A 248 -13.02 -16.52 10.76
CA LEU A 248 -13.70 -17.57 11.52
C LEU A 248 -13.13 -18.96 11.23
N THR A 249 -12.87 -19.27 9.97
CA THR A 249 -12.42 -20.62 9.55
C THR A 249 -10.90 -20.73 9.41
N GLY A 250 -10.20 -19.61 9.27
CA GLY A 250 -8.78 -19.56 8.94
C GLY A 250 -8.47 -19.86 7.46
N GLU A 251 -9.49 -20.11 6.64
CA GLU A 251 -9.34 -20.35 5.19
C GLU A 251 -8.74 -19.11 4.50
N GLN A 252 -7.77 -19.31 3.62
CA GLN A 252 -7.14 -18.24 2.84
C GLN A 252 -7.55 -18.35 1.38
N LEU A 253 -8.01 -17.26 0.79
CA LEU A 253 -8.25 -17.16 -0.64
C LEU A 253 -7.01 -16.65 -1.36
N GLU A 254 -6.84 -17.06 -2.62
CA GLU A 254 -5.82 -16.46 -3.48
C GLU A 254 -6.13 -15.00 -3.84
N GLN A 255 -7.43 -14.65 -3.89
CA GLN A 255 -7.91 -13.34 -4.32
C GLN A 255 -9.10 -12.89 -3.48
N HIS A 256 -9.30 -11.57 -3.42
CA HIS A 256 -10.50 -10.94 -2.86
C HIS A 256 -11.76 -11.45 -3.56
N HIS A 257 -12.83 -11.71 -2.81
CA HIS A 257 -14.13 -12.18 -3.33
C HIS A 257 -14.93 -11.04 -3.99
N PRO A 258 -14.91 -10.84 -5.32
CA PRO A 258 -15.41 -9.60 -5.93
C PRO A 258 -16.91 -9.32 -5.70
N PRO A 259 -17.82 -10.33 -5.75
CA PRO A 259 -19.25 -10.10 -5.48
C PRO A 259 -19.54 -9.51 -4.10
N LEU A 260 -18.71 -9.83 -3.10
CA LEU A 260 -18.84 -9.32 -1.73
C LEU A 260 -18.65 -7.79 -1.72
N TYR A 261 -17.57 -7.33 -2.35
CA TYR A 261 -17.24 -5.90 -2.41
C TYR A 261 -18.19 -5.13 -3.31
N GLN A 262 -18.72 -5.75 -4.37
CA GLN A 262 -19.77 -5.16 -5.21
C GLN A 262 -21.07 -4.94 -4.42
N ALA A 263 -21.54 -5.95 -3.68
CA ALA A 263 -22.70 -5.82 -2.83
C ALA A 263 -22.49 -4.77 -1.73
N ALA A 264 -21.32 -4.76 -1.07
CA ALA A 264 -20.98 -3.76 -0.07
C ALA A 264 -20.97 -2.34 -0.67
N ALA A 265 -20.37 -2.14 -1.85
CA ALA A 265 -20.34 -0.84 -2.52
C ALA A 265 -21.75 -0.30 -2.83
N GLN A 266 -22.68 -1.17 -3.21
CA GLN A 266 -24.09 -0.79 -3.45
C GLN A 266 -24.80 -0.40 -2.15
N GLN A 267 -24.52 -1.09 -1.03
CA GLN A 267 -25.15 -0.84 0.27
C GLN A 267 -24.68 0.45 0.96
N LEU A 268 -23.46 0.92 0.67
CA LEU A 268 -22.88 2.11 1.33
C LEU A 268 -23.50 3.44 0.88
N VAL A 269 -24.31 3.44 -0.18
CA VAL A 269 -24.99 4.62 -0.76
C VAL A 269 -24.00 5.80 -0.91
N LEU A 270 -22.88 5.54 -1.59
CA LEU A 270 -21.82 6.53 -1.79
C LEU A 270 -22.32 7.66 -2.68
N SER A 271 -22.07 8.91 -2.28
CA SER A 271 -22.34 10.08 -3.13
C SER A 271 -21.47 10.05 -4.40
N SER A 272 -21.94 10.67 -5.50
CA SER A 272 -21.18 10.75 -6.75
C SER A 272 -19.79 11.36 -6.55
N ARG A 273 -19.67 12.34 -5.63
CA ARG A 273 -18.39 12.96 -5.25
C ARG A 273 -17.46 11.97 -4.56
N GLN A 274 -17.97 11.15 -3.62
CA GLN A 274 -17.17 10.10 -2.97
C GLN A 274 -16.71 9.04 -3.97
N GLN A 275 -17.61 8.58 -4.85
CA GLN A 275 -17.28 7.61 -5.89
C GLN A 275 -16.15 8.14 -6.79
N GLN A 276 -16.25 9.39 -7.26
CA GLN A 276 -15.23 10.01 -8.08
C GLN A 276 -13.88 10.12 -7.34
N ARG A 277 -13.87 10.51 -6.07
CA ARG A 277 -12.65 10.58 -5.25
C ARG A 277 -11.99 9.21 -5.10
N ILE A 278 -12.78 8.18 -4.78
CA ILE A 278 -12.31 6.80 -4.63
C ILE A 278 -11.68 6.28 -5.93
N VAL A 279 -12.36 6.46 -7.07
CA VAL A 279 -11.86 6.04 -8.39
C VAL A 279 -10.59 6.81 -8.77
N THR A 280 -10.54 8.11 -8.48
CA THR A 280 -9.37 8.94 -8.76
C THR A 280 -8.17 8.50 -7.93
N ALA A 281 -8.36 8.27 -6.63
CA ALA A 281 -7.32 7.75 -5.74
C ALA A 281 -6.82 6.39 -6.21
N LEU A 282 -7.73 5.46 -6.53
CA LEU A 282 -7.36 4.13 -7.03
C LEU A 282 -6.50 4.20 -8.29
N ARG A 283 -6.89 5.03 -9.27
CA ARG A 283 -6.13 5.20 -10.51
C ARG A 283 -4.73 5.77 -10.25
N PHE A 284 -4.64 6.79 -9.41
CA PHE A 284 -3.36 7.38 -9.01
C PHE A 284 -2.43 6.35 -8.36
N PHE A 285 -2.92 5.57 -7.40
CA PHE A 285 -2.10 4.56 -6.74
C PHE A 285 -1.76 3.37 -7.64
N ARG A 286 -2.63 2.98 -8.59
CA ARG A 286 -2.27 1.99 -9.63
C ARG A 286 -1.09 2.48 -10.46
N GLN A 287 -1.12 3.73 -10.91
CA GLN A 287 -0.01 4.34 -11.67
C GLN A 287 1.29 4.38 -10.86
N LEU A 288 1.22 4.70 -9.56
CA LEU A 288 2.40 4.67 -8.69
C LEU A 288 2.94 3.27 -8.42
N THR A 289 2.06 2.27 -8.37
CA THR A 289 2.43 0.88 -8.00
C THR A 289 2.92 0.07 -9.21
N GLU A 290 2.47 0.41 -10.41
CA GLU A 290 2.78 -0.30 -11.65
C GLU A 290 4.29 -0.51 -11.91
N PRO A 291 5.17 0.51 -11.78
CA PRO A 291 6.60 0.30 -11.97
C PRO A 291 7.21 -0.72 -10.99
N ALA A 292 6.77 -0.72 -9.73
CA ALA A 292 7.26 -1.66 -8.73
C ALA A 292 6.81 -3.09 -9.04
N VAL A 293 5.56 -3.26 -9.51
CA VAL A 293 5.01 -4.56 -9.92
C VAL A 293 5.74 -5.11 -11.15
N LEU A 294 6.00 -4.27 -12.16
CA LEU A 294 6.73 -4.68 -13.36
C LEU A 294 8.17 -5.09 -13.02
N ALA A 295 8.88 -4.28 -12.22
CA ALA A 295 10.23 -4.63 -11.75
C ALA A 295 10.25 -5.94 -10.96
N ARG A 296 9.23 -6.18 -10.12
CA ARG A 296 9.07 -7.43 -9.36
C ARG A 296 8.91 -8.62 -10.28
N GLN A 297 8.04 -8.52 -11.29
CA GLN A 297 7.81 -9.60 -12.25
C GLN A 297 9.08 -9.93 -13.06
N GLN A 298 9.81 -8.90 -13.53
CA GLN A 298 11.07 -9.07 -14.25
C GLN A 298 12.12 -9.78 -13.38
N LEU A 299 12.25 -9.37 -12.12
CA LEU A 299 13.21 -9.97 -11.18
C LEU A 299 12.84 -11.41 -10.82
N GLN A 300 11.54 -11.71 -10.69
CA GLN A 300 11.06 -13.08 -10.51
C GLN A 300 11.36 -13.97 -11.70
N GLN A 301 11.22 -13.46 -12.93
CA GLN A 301 11.59 -14.19 -14.16
C GLN A 301 13.10 -14.47 -14.18
N GLN A 302 13.95 -13.47 -13.89
CA GLN A 302 15.40 -13.65 -13.82
C GLN A 302 15.85 -14.67 -12.76
N LEU A 303 15.12 -14.79 -11.66
CA LEU A 303 15.37 -15.80 -10.63
C LEU A 303 14.91 -17.20 -11.04
N GLN A 304 13.87 -17.31 -11.87
CA GLN A 304 13.39 -18.59 -12.43
C GLN A 304 14.29 -19.09 -13.57
N ASP A 305 14.81 -18.19 -14.40
CA ASP A 305 15.69 -18.51 -15.54
C ASP A 305 17.12 -18.88 -15.11
N GLN A 306 17.48 -18.65 -13.84
CA GLN A 306 18.78 -19.06 -13.33
C GLN A 306 18.82 -20.59 -13.20
N PRO A 307 19.71 -21.29 -13.93
CA PRO A 307 19.82 -22.73 -13.83
C PRO A 307 20.13 -23.07 -12.38
N LEU A 308 19.25 -23.82 -11.74
CA LEU A 308 19.53 -24.49 -10.49
C LEU A 308 20.71 -25.41 -10.79
N THR A 309 21.92 -24.98 -10.45
CA THR A 309 23.10 -25.84 -10.41
C THR A 309 22.94 -26.77 -9.22
N THR A 310 21.87 -27.57 -9.20
CA THR A 310 21.82 -28.79 -8.42
C THR A 310 22.93 -29.65 -8.97
N GLY A 311 23.94 -29.89 -8.15
CA GLY A 311 25.12 -30.65 -8.52
C GLY A 311 24.78 -32.08 -8.88
N ASP A 312 24.32 -32.31 -10.11
CA ASP A 312 24.46 -33.57 -10.82
C ASP A 312 25.92 -33.74 -11.25
N ALA A 313 26.79 -33.76 -10.25
CA ALA A 313 28.11 -34.38 -10.32
C ALA A 313 27.99 -35.91 -10.08
N ALA A 314 26.90 -36.51 -10.56
CA ALA A 314 26.58 -37.92 -10.41
C ALA A 314 26.34 -38.60 -11.76
N ALA A 315 27.22 -38.36 -12.73
CA ALA A 315 27.40 -39.26 -13.88
C ALA A 315 28.73 -38.97 -14.59
N SER A 316 29.84 -38.95 -13.85
CA SER A 316 31.11 -39.31 -14.50
C SER A 316 31.05 -40.82 -14.70
N GLU A 317 30.43 -41.25 -15.81
CA GLU A 317 30.68 -42.56 -16.38
C GLU A 317 32.20 -42.74 -16.46
N ALA A 318 32.69 -43.71 -15.71
CA ALA A 318 34.05 -44.21 -15.88
C ALA A 318 34.19 -44.70 -17.34
N PRO A 319 35.28 -44.37 -18.05
CA PRO A 319 35.51 -44.95 -19.37
C PRO A 319 35.69 -46.47 -19.24
N PRO A 320 35.07 -47.30 -20.10
CA PRO A 320 35.32 -48.74 -20.12
C PRO A 320 36.69 -48.99 -20.77
N ALA A 321 37.75 -49.02 -19.98
CA ALA A 321 39.08 -49.37 -20.45
C ALA A 321 39.29 -50.90 -20.39
N ALA A 322 38.97 -51.52 -21.52
CA ALA A 322 39.44 -52.78 -22.09
C ALA A 322 40.38 -53.67 -21.25
N ALA A 323 39.94 -54.91 -21.05
CA ALA A 323 40.79 -56.06 -20.80
C ALA A 323 41.74 -56.30 -22.00
N ALA A 324 43.05 -56.22 -21.77
CA ALA A 324 44.07 -56.58 -22.75
C ALA A 324 44.61 -57.98 -22.46
N THR A 325 44.39 -58.89 -23.40
CA THR A 325 44.97 -60.23 -23.53
C THR A 325 46.45 -60.18 -23.95
N PRO A 326 47.30 -61.15 -23.54
CA PRO A 326 48.68 -61.26 -23.97
C PRO A 326 48.87 -62.24 -25.15
N GLN A 327 49.52 -61.80 -26.21
CA GLN A 327 50.14 -62.60 -27.30
C GLN A 327 51.21 -61.67 -27.92
N GLY A 328 52.49 -61.99 -28.13
CA GLY A 328 53.15 -63.27 -28.37
C GLY A 328 53.70 -63.28 -29.81
N GLY A 329 55.00 -63.00 -30.01
CA GLY A 329 55.76 -63.10 -31.29
C GLY A 329 56.61 -61.85 -31.54
N MET A 330 57.93 -61.83 -31.33
CA MET A 330 59.11 -62.48 -31.98
C MET A 330 59.47 -62.00 -33.39
N SER A 331 60.74 -61.56 -33.49
CA SER A 331 61.64 -61.34 -34.65
C SER A 331 61.39 -60.08 -35.50
N ASP A 332 62.39 -59.34 -36.00
CA ASP A 332 63.84 -59.25 -35.87
C ASP A 332 64.19 -57.90 -36.59
N ASP A 333 64.95 -57.00 -35.99
CA ASP A 333 66.39 -56.82 -36.21
C ASP A 333 66.73 -55.98 -37.47
N THR A 334 67.09 -54.70 -37.26
CA THR A 334 68.04 -53.97 -38.12
C THR A 334 68.73 -52.88 -37.29
N ALA A 335 69.92 -53.23 -36.83
CA ALA A 335 71.00 -52.37 -36.32
C ALA A 335 71.58 -51.51 -37.50
N ALA A 336 72.28 -50.38 -37.40
CA ALA A 336 72.90 -49.56 -36.35
C ALA A 336 73.40 -48.22 -37.03
N PRO A 337 74.48 -47.53 -36.62
CA PRO A 337 74.60 -46.49 -35.58
C PRO A 337 75.25 -45.18 -36.17
N PRO A 338 76.14 -44.43 -35.46
CA PRO A 338 75.92 -43.42 -34.43
C PRO A 338 76.53 -42.03 -34.79
N ALA A 339 76.21 -40.98 -34.02
CA ALA A 339 77.07 -39.84 -33.65
C ALA A 339 76.17 -38.66 -33.20
N ALA A 340 76.10 -38.30 -31.92
CA ALA A 340 77.07 -37.57 -31.09
C ALA A 340 76.70 -36.08 -30.96
N ALA A 341 76.70 -35.64 -29.69
CA ALA A 341 76.78 -34.25 -29.22
C ALA A 341 75.53 -33.36 -29.32
N ALA A 342 74.81 -33.20 -28.20
CA ALA A 342 74.94 -32.01 -27.35
C ALA A 342 73.96 -32.11 -26.16
N GLY A 343 74.48 -31.99 -24.95
CA GLY A 343 73.71 -32.03 -23.72
C GLY A 343 72.68 -30.90 -23.65
N GLY A 344 71.42 -31.27 -23.53
CA GLY A 344 70.36 -30.42 -23.00
C GLY A 344 69.75 -31.15 -21.83
N LEU A 345 70.14 -30.78 -20.60
CA LEU A 345 69.46 -31.15 -19.36
C LEU A 345 68.04 -30.56 -19.41
N ARG A 346 67.13 -31.20 -20.14
CA ARG A 346 65.72 -30.87 -20.15
C ARG A 346 65.12 -31.47 -18.89
N GLY A 347 65.32 -30.77 -17.78
CA GLY A 347 64.69 -31.06 -16.51
C GLY A 347 63.19 -31.18 -16.72
N VAL A 348 62.68 -32.41 -16.59
CA VAL A 348 61.26 -32.69 -16.47
C VAL A 348 60.84 -32.12 -15.12
N LEU A 349 60.52 -30.82 -15.13
CA LEU A 349 59.90 -30.15 -13.99
C LEU A 349 58.55 -30.85 -13.74
N PRO A 350 58.27 -31.31 -12.51
CA PRO A 350 56.98 -31.88 -12.17
C PRO A 350 55.90 -30.84 -12.43
N GLU A 351 54.92 -31.18 -13.28
CA GLU A 351 53.82 -30.31 -13.67
C GLU A 351 53.06 -29.87 -12.38
N PRO A 352 53.16 -28.59 -11.97
CA PRO A 352 52.68 -28.20 -10.65
C PRO A 352 51.16 -27.99 -10.68
N CYS A 353 50.44 -28.75 -9.86
CA CYS A 353 49.16 -28.39 -9.22
C CYS A 353 48.04 -27.74 -10.09
N ARG A 354 47.78 -28.20 -11.32
CA ARG A 354 46.57 -27.79 -12.08
C ARG A 354 45.22 -28.05 -11.40
N PRO A 355 44.96 -29.17 -10.68
CA PRO A 355 43.62 -29.43 -10.14
C PRO A 355 43.22 -28.45 -9.03
N GLN A 356 44.18 -27.90 -8.28
CA GLN A 356 43.88 -26.99 -7.16
C GLN A 356 43.42 -25.60 -7.63
N GLN A 357 43.95 -25.11 -8.77
CA GLN A 357 43.55 -23.82 -9.33
C GLN A 357 42.14 -23.87 -9.94
N ALA A 358 41.74 -24.99 -10.54
CA ALA A 358 40.40 -25.19 -11.08
C ALA A 358 39.32 -25.15 -9.98
N VAL A 359 39.60 -25.78 -8.83
CA VAL A 359 38.70 -25.77 -7.66
C VAL A 359 38.51 -24.35 -7.12
N LEU A 360 39.58 -23.56 -6.98
CA LEU A 360 39.47 -22.18 -6.52
C LEU A 360 38.70 -21.28 -7.50
N GLN A 361 38.88 -21.47 -8.81
CA GLN A 361 38.11 -20.73 -9.81
C GLN A 361 36.62 -21.10 -9.79
N GLN A 362 36.31 -22.38 -9.60
CA GLN A 362 34.92 -22.82 -9.44
C GLN A 362 34.29 -22.21 -8.19
N GLN A 363 34.98 -22.25 -7.05
CA GLN A 363 34.50 -21.66 -5.81
C GLN A 363 34.27 -20.15 -5.93
N ALA A 364 35.17 -19.42 -6.61
CA ALA A 364 34.99 -17.98 -6.85
C ALA A 364 33.77 -17.69 -7.74
N ARG A 365 33.47 -18.54 -8.73
CA ARG A 365 32.26 -18.42 -9.57
C ARG A 365 30.99 -18.71 -8.77
N GLU A 366 30.97 -19.78 -7.99
CA GLU A 366 29.84 -20.14 -7.12
C GLU A 366 29.57 -19.04 -6.10
N TRP A 367 30.62 -18.49 -5.48
CA TRP A 367 30.51 -17.34 -4.58
C TRP A 367 29.91 -16.12 -5.27
N GLY A 368 30.39 -15.79 -6.49
CA GLY A 368 29.86 -14.68 -7.28
C GLY A 368 28.37 -14.85 -7.62
N LEU A 369 27.96 -16.07 -8.01
CA LEU A 369 26.55 -16.39 -8.28
C LEU A 369 25.69 -16.31 -7.02
N GLN A 370 26.19 -16.81 -5.89
CA GLN A 370 25.49 -16.72 -4.61
C GLN A 370 25.28 -15.26 -4.18
N GLN A 371 26.30 -14.42 -4.34
CA GLN A 371 26.22 -12.99 -4.03
C GLN A 371 25.20 -12.28 -4.95
N GLN A 372 25.22 -12.56 -6.25
CA GLN A 372 24.25 -12.03 -7.20
C GLN A 372 22.82 -12.44 -6.84
N ARG A 373 22.60 -13.71 -6.50
CA ARG A 373 21.29 -14.22 -6.06
C ARG A 373 20.82 -13.54 -4.78
N GLN A 374 21.72 -13.33 -3.82
CA GLN A 374 21.39 -12.62 -2.58
C GLN A 374 20.97 -11.16 -2.85
N GLN A 375 21.65 -10.46 -3.76
CA GLN A 375 21.28 -9.10 -4.19
C GLN A 375 19.91 -9.07 -4.89
N GLN A 376 19.62 -10.05 -5.74
CA GLN A 376 18.31 -10.15 -6.38
C GLN A 376 17.19 -10.42 -5.36
N LEU A 377 17.44 -11.28 -4.36
CA LEU A 377 16.47 -11.54 -3.30
C LEU A 377 16.22 -10.31 -2.41
N SER A 378 17.27 -9.54 -2.07
CA SER A 378 17.10 -8.30 -1.30
C SER A 378 16.32 -7.24 -2.10
N GLN A 379 16.60 -7.10 -3.39
CA GLN A 379 15.83 -6.22 -4.27
C GLN A 379 14.36 -6.64 -4.37
N LEU A 380 14.09 -7.94 -4.44
CA LEU A 380 12.72 -8.48 -4.46
C LEU A 380 11.96 -8.14 -3.18
N GLN A 381 12.59 -8.33 -2.02
CA GLN A 381 12.03 -7.96 -0.72
C GLN A 381 11.73 -6.47 -0.63
N LEU A 382 12.64 -5.62 -1.10
CA LEU A 382 12.43 -4.18 -1.16
C LEU A 382 11.23 -3.82 -2.03
N LEU A 383 11.10 -4.40 -3.23
CA LEU A 383 9.98 -4.15 -4.12
C LEU A 383 8.63 -4.58 -3.49
N LEU A 384 8.60 -5.72 -2.82
CA LEU A 384 7.42 -6.19 -2.08
C LEU A 384 7.04 -5.22 -0.95
N ARG A 385 8.03 -4.73 -0.19
CA ARG A 385 7.79 -3.76 0.88
C ARG A 385 7.28 -2.43 0.34
N LYS A 386 7.83 -1.93 -0.77
CA LYS A 386 7.33 -0.73 -1.47
C LYS A 386 5.89 -0.91 -1.92
N GLU A 387 5.59 -2.04 -2.54
CA GLU A 387 4.22 -2.38 -2.99
C GLU A 387 3.25 -2.40 -1.80
N ALA A 388 3.66 -2.98 -0.67
CA ALA A 388 2.86 -3.02 0.55
C ALA A 388 2.57 -1.62 1.12
N VAL A 389 3.59 -0.73 1.18
CA VAL A 389 3.41 0.66 1.62
C VAL A 389 2.48 1.45 0.70
N LEU A 390 2.62 1.28 -0.63
CA LEU A 390 1.73 1.94 -1.59
C LEU A 390 0.29 1.46 -1.46
N LYS A 391 0.07 0.15 -1.33
CA LYS A 391 -1.25 -0.43 -1.07
C LYS A 391 -1.84 0.06 0.25
N HIS A 392 -1.02 0.21 1.27
CA HIS A 392 -1.45 0.75 2.55
C HIS A 392 -1.90 2.21 2.42
N CYS A 393 -1.08 3.07 1.79
CA CYS A 393 -1.43 4.47 1.51
C CYS A 393 -2.72 4.57 0.66
N ALA A 394 -2.86 3.73 -0.36
CA ALA A 394 -4.06 3.65 -1.18
C ALA A 394 -5.29 3.32 -0.33
N SER A 395 -5.17 2.30 0.53
CA SER A 395 -6.25 1.86 1.41
C SER A 395 -6.71 2.98 2.33
N SER A 396 -5.78 3.70 2.95
CA SER A 396 -6.12 4.81 3.85
C SER A 396 -6.66 6.03 3.13
N CYS A 397 -6.21 6.34 1.91
CA CYS A 397 -6.81 7.39 1.09
C CYS A 397 -8.27 7.08 0.79
N ILE A 398 -8.58 5.83 0.45
CA ILE A 398 -9.95 5.34 0.20
C ILE A 398 -10.79 5.41 1.47
N GLN A 399 -10.24 4.98 2.62
CA GLN A 399 -10.91 5.11 3.92
C GLN A 399 -11.20 6.58 4.25
N GLY A 400 -10.28 7.50 3.96
CA GLY A 400 -10.47 8.94 4.11
C GLY A 400 -11.61 9.51 3.26
N CYS A 401 -12.05 8.80 2.22
CA CYS A 401 -13.20 9.14 1.39
C CYS A 401 -14.54 8.60 1.93
N LEU A 402 -14.55 7.92 3.07
CA LEU A 402 -15.75 7.40 3.73
C LEU A 402 -16.01 8.13 5.06
N THR A 403 -17.25 8.11 5.52
CA THR A 403 -17.55 8.46 6.92
C THR A 403 -17.19 7.29 7.84
N TRP A 404 -17.06 7.56 9.14
CA TRP A 404 -16.83 6.50 10.13
C TRP A 404 -17.95 5.45 10.14
N LYS A 405 -19.20 5.89 9.99
CA LYS A 405 -20.37 5.00 9.87
C LYS A 405 -20.27 4.11 8.62
N GLN A 406 -19.97 4.71 7.45
CA GLN A 406 -19.81 3.95 6.20
C GLN A 406 -18.67 2.94 6.28
N MET A 407 -17.54 3.31 6.89
CA MET A 407 -16.41 2.38 7.04
C MET A 407 -16.74 1.21 7.98
N ALA A 408 -17.50 1.47 9.06
CA ALA A 408 -17.99 0.41 9.93
C ALA A 408 -19.00 -0.51 9.23
N GLN A 409 -19.95 0.04 8.48
CA GLN A 409 -20.89 -0.73 7.65
C GLN A 409 -20.16 -1.57 6.60
N PHE A 410 -19.12 -1.01 5.98
CA PHE A 410 -18.27 -1.74 5.03
C PHE A 410 -17.58 -2.93 5.70
N ALA A 411 -17.03 -2.74 6.90
CA ALA A 411 -16.39 -3.82 7.66
C ALA A 411 -17.39 -4.94 8.02
N LEU A 412 -18.60 -4.56 8.44
CA LEU A 412 -19.67 -5.51 8.75
C LEU A 412 -20.14 -6.28 7.52
N ALA A 413 -20.30 -5.61 6.37
CA ALA A 413 -20.74 -6.22 5.12
C ALA A 413 -19.72 -7.22 4.55
N CYS A 414 -18.44 -7.08 4.87
CA CYS A 414 -17.40 -8.01 4.42
C CYS A 414 -17.22 -9.22 5.33
N TYR A 415 -17.68 -9.17 6.58
CA TYR A 415 -17.47 -10.24 7.55
C TYR A 415 -18.10 -11.57 7.08
N PRO A 416 -17.38 -12.71 7.15
CA PRO A 416 -16.17 -12.99 7.94
C PRO A 416 -14.83 -12.69 7.22
N TRP A 417 -14.84 -12.04 6.07
CA TRP A 417 -13.63 -11.63 5.37
C TRP A 417 -13.18 -10.25 5.82
N VAL A 418 -11.87 -10.01 5.77
CA VAL A 418 -11.31 -8.72 6.12
C VAL A 418 -11.69 -7.67 5.07
N ALA A 419 -12.13 -6.52 5.55
CA ALA A 419 -12.51 -5.39 4.71
C ALA A 419 -11.28 -4.83 3.98
N SER A 420 -11.29 -4.90 2.64
CA SER A 420 -10.21 -4.40 1.77
C SER A 420 -10.67 -3.12 1.05
N PRO A 421 -10.19 -1.93 1.44
CA PRO A 421 -10.58 -0.68 0.79
C PRO A 421 -10.19 -0.62 -0.69
N ILE A 422 -9.09 -1.26 -1.09
CA ILE A 422 -8.71 -1.36 -2.51
C ILE A 422 -9.75 -2.16 -3.29
N ALA A 423 -10.21 -3.30 -2.76
CA ALA A 423 -11.24 -4.11 -3.41
C ALA A 423 -12.58 -3.37 -3.48
N LEU A 424 -12.93 -2.61 -2.43
CA LEU A 424 -14.08 -1.69 -2.47
C LEU A 424 -13.94 -0.66 -3.60
N ALA A 425 -12.78 -0.03 -3.74
CA ALA A 425 -12.57 0.98 -4.78
C ALA A 425 -12.65 0.39 -6.19
N GLN A 426 -12.19 -0.85 -6.40
CA GLN A 426 -12.37 -1.58 -7.65
C GLN A 426 -13.86 -1.80 -7.95
N ALA A 427 -14.64 -2.21 -6.95
CA ALA A 427 -16.08 -2.38 -7.08
C ALA A 427 -16.78 -1.04 -7.40
N VAL A 428 -16.38 0.06 -6.75
CA VAL A 428 -16.91 1.41 -7.03
C VAL A 428 -16.57 1.85 -8.45
N GLU A 429 -15.35 1.59 -8.94
CA GLU A 429 -14.97 1.88 -10.33
C GLU A 429 -15.86 1.14 -11.34
N ALA A 430 -16.15 -0.14 -11.10
CA ALA A 430 -17.06 -0.92 -11.92
C ALA A 430 -18.48 -0.35 -11.92
N LEU A 431 -19.04 -0.02 -10.75
CA LEU A 431 -20.38 0.59 -10.65
C LEU A 431 -20.47 1.93 -11.39
N VAL A 432 -19.45 2.78 -11.29
CA VAL A 432 -19.42 4.07 -12.02
C VAL A 432 -19.35 3.84 -13.53
N ALA A 433 -18.63 2.82 -13.99
CA ALA A 433 -18.57 2.47 -15.41
C ALA A 433 -19.94 1.98 -15.93
N GLU A 434 -20.62 1.11 -15.18
CA GLU A 434 -21.97 0.63 -15.50
C GLU A 434 -23.00 1.77 -15.59
N GLN A 435 -22.98 2.69 -14.62
CA GLN A 435 -23.86 3.87 -14.63
C GLN A 435 -23.67 4.76 -15.86
N LYS A 436 -22.41 4.95 -16.29
CA LYS A 436 -22.10 5.72 -17.51
C LYS A 436 -22.60 5.02 -18.78
N GLN A 437 -22.44 3.70 -18.86
CA GLN A 437 -22.94 2.92 -19.99
C GLN A 437 -24.47 2.97 -20.07
N ALA A 438 -25.15 2.83 -18.93
CA ALA A 438 -26.61 2.93 -18.86
C ALA A 438 -27.14 4.31 -19.28
N ALA A 439 -26.44 5.39 -18.89
CA ALA A 439 -26.78 6.75 -19.30
C ALA A 439 -26.62 6.96 -20.83
N SER A 440 -25.57 6.39 -21.43
CA SER A 440 -25.35 6.49 -22.89
C SER A 440 -26.30 5.65 -23.75
N GLY A 441 -26.93 4.62 -23.18
CA GLY A 441 -27.87 3.74 -23.90
C GLY A 441 -29.31 4.23 -23.90
N SER A 442 -29.60 5.36 -23.26
CA SER A 442 -30.94 5.95 -23.15
C SER A 442 -31.15 7.16 -24.08
N GLU A 443 -30.14 7.53 -24.87
CA GLU A 443 -30.20 8.53 -25.95
C GLU A 443 -30.47 7.85 -27.29
#